data_AF-A0A1C4IHV7-F1
#
_entry.id   AF-A0A1C4IHV7-F1
#
_cell.length_a   1.000
_cell.length_b   1.000
_cell.length_c   1.000
_cell.angle_alpha   90.00
_cell.angle_beta   90.00
_cell.angle_gamma   90.00
#
_symmetry.space_group_name_H-M   'P 1'
#
loop_
_entity.id
_entity.type
_entity.pdbx_description
1 polymer ?
#
loop_
_entity_poly.entity_id
_entity_poly.type
_entity_poly.pdbx_seq_one_letter_code
_entity_poly.pdbx_strand_id
1 'polypeptide(L)'
;MRENARVTSDAAPHNYASAYQDLVDEISELLGAPATLENRDFELIAFGAYDSERDLDASWLDPVRTRSILTRRSTSAVRSWFEGFGITRATGPVRIPPTPEAGVLRGRICLPVRHRSVVLGYVWLLDDDPGPTARQLSAAMTVTARVGALLADEAQHGADLTRELRAVLTAERGWQRDMAVADLRTALGPRADAPHTVVCVAPWPSADPDDAPAVRTVQGATALCTIPWGATGQCLALLLRLRAPD
;
A
#
# COMPACT_ATOMS: atom_id res chain seq x y z
N MET A 1 -5.48 35.14 -18.00
CA MET A 1 -6.48 34.23 -17.42
C MET A 1 -6.36 32.91 -18.17
N ARG A 2 -5.44 32.03 -17.71
CA ARG A 2 -5.14 30.75 -18.38
C ARG A 2 -6.02 29.68 -17.74
N GLU A 3 -6.86 29.08 -18.56
CA GLU A 3 -7.67 27.90 -18.30
C GLU A 3 -6.75 26.74 -17.88
N ASN A 4 -6.95 26.21 -16.68
CA ASN A 4 -6.32 24.97 -16.27
C ASN A 4 -7.09 23.82 -16.95
N ALA A 5 -6.47 23.24 -17.97
CA ALA A 5 -6.96 22.04 -18.62
C ALA A 5 -7.16 20.94 -17.58
N ARG A 6 -8.38 20.38 -17.54
CA ARG A 6 -8.72 19.19 -16.75
C ARG A 6 -7.80 18.05 -17.21
N VAL A 7 -7.01 17.51 -16.28
CA VAL A 7 -6.34 16.23 -16.48
C VAL A 7 -7.44 15.21 -16.71
N THR A 8 -7.52 14.68 -17.92
CA THR A 8 -8.42 13.61 -18.29
C THR A 8 -8.05 12.39 -17.47
N SER A 9 -8.93 12.04 -16.53
CA SER A 9 -8.98 10.74 -15.88
C SER A 9 -9.22 9.70 -16.97
N ASP A 10 -8.12 9.17 -17.49
CA ASP A 10 -8.17 8.07 -18.45
C ASP A 10 -8.66 6.84 -17.68
N ALA A 11 -9.78 6.29 -18.15
CA ALA A 11 -10.44 5.14 -17.58
C ALA A 11 -9.54 3.90 -17.70
N ALA A 12 -8.64 3.72 -16.73
CA ALA A 12 -7.80 2.54 -16.59
C ALA A 12 -8.52 1.52 -15.68
N PRO A 13 -8.58 0.21 -16.02
CA PRO A 13 -9.50 -0.72 -15.36
C PRO A 13 -9.25 -0.95 -13.86
N HIS A 14 -8.11 -0.53 -13.32
CA HIS A 14 -7.82 -0.63 -11.88
C HIS A 14 -6.91 0.54 -11.47
N ASN A 15 -7.50 1.69 -11.14
CA ASN A 15 -6.79 2.77 -10.44
C ASN A 15 -7.00 2.59 -8.93
N TYR A 16 -6.29 1.61 -8.35
CA TYR A 16 -6.34 1.33 -6.91
C TYR A 16 -6.11 2.60 -6.07
N ALA A 17 -5.23 3.50 -6.49
CA ALA A 17 -4.96 4.74 -5.77
C ALA A 17 -6.19 5.63 -5.62
N SER A 18 -6.98 5.83 -6.69
CA SER A 18 -8.23 6.60 -6.61
C SER A 18 -9.26 5.92 -5.72
N ALA A 19 -9.42 4.60 -5.86
CA ALA A 19 -10.38 3.85 -5.07
C ALA A 19 -10.00 3.81 -3.57
N TYR A 20 -8.70 3.72 -3.24
CA TYR A 20 -8.23 3.88 -1.87
C TYR A 20 -8.51 5.28 -1.34
N GLN A 21 -8.28 6.32 -2.14
CA GLN A 21 -8.56 7.69 -1.74
C GLN A 21 -10.05 7.88 -1.41
N ASP A 22 -10.94 7.47 -2.31
CA ASP A 22 -12.40 7.56 -2.11
C ASP A 22 -12.85 6.85 -0.81
N LEU A 23 -12.32 5.65 -0.54
CA LEU A 23 -12.65 4.87 0.64
C LEU A 23 -12.10 5.49 1.93
N VAL A 24 -10.91 6.08 1.89
CA VAL A 24 -10.31 6.72 3.07
C VAL A 24 -10.96 8.06 3.37
N ASP A 25 -11.36 8.82 2.34
CA ASP A 25 -12.14 10.04 2.50
C ASP A 25 -13.51 9.73 3.15
N GLU A 26 -14.21 8.68 2.68
CA GLU A 26 -15.45 8.19 3.31
C GLU A 26 -15.24 7.84 4.80
N ILE A 27 -14.12 7.18 5.14
CA ILE A 27 -13.78 6.86 6.53
C ILE A 27 -13.53 8.13 7.35
N SER A 28 -12.75 9.08 6.83
CA SER A 28 -12.46 10.35 7.52
C SER A 28 -13.74 11.15 7.79
N GLU A 29 -14.66 11.20 6.82
CA GLU A 29 -15.98 11.83 6.98
C GLU A 29 -16.82 11.15 8.07
N LEU A 30 -16.91 9.81 8.06
CA LEU A 30 -17.64 9.06 9.08
C LEU A 30 -17.09 9.29 10.49
N LEU A 31 -15.77 9.37 10.62
CA LEU A 31 -15.09 9.56 11.89
C LEU A 31 -15.08 11.02 12.34
N GLY A 32 -15.27 11.97 11.42
CA GLY A 32 -15.10 13.40 11.70
C GLY A 32 -13.66 13.76 12.04
N ALA A 33 -12.68 13.01 11.53
CA ALA A 33 -11.27 13.15 11.85
C ALA A 33 -10.39 12.64 10.69
N PRO A 34 -9.19 13.21 10.47
CA PRO A 34 -8.27 12.72 9.46
C PRO A 34 -7.80 11.29 9.74
N ALA A 35 -7.80 10.44 8.72
CA ALA A 35 -7.39 9.04 8.79
C ALA A 35 -6.30 8.71 7.76
N THR A 36 -5.40 7.80 8.11
CA THR A 36 -4.40 7.24 7.17
C THR A 36 -4.71 5.78 6.90
N LEU A 37 -4.56 5.34 5.64
CA LEU A 37 -4.51 3.93 5.29
C LEU A 37 -3.06 3.52 5.12
N GLU A 38 -2.63 2.52 5.87
CA GLU A 38 -1.29 1.96 5.83
C GLU A 38 -1.35 0.45 5.57
N ASN A 39 -0.35 -0.09 4.88
CA ASN A 39 -0.19 -1.54 4.73
C ASN A 39 0.35 -2.19 6.02
N ARG A 40 0.55 -3.52 5.98
CA ARG A 40 1.14 -4.29 7.09
C ARG A 40 2.53 -3.83 7.52
N ASP A 41 3.29 -3.21 6.61
CA ASP A 41 4.61 -2.67 6.87
C ASP A 41 4.62 -1.24 7.42
N PHE A 42 3.43 -0.67 7.63
CA PHE A 42 3.19 0.71 8.05
C PHE A 42 3.71 1.72 7.02
N GLU A 43 3.58 1.40 5.73
CA GLU A 43 3.78 2.36 4.65
C GLU A 43 2.44 2.94 4.24
N LEU A 44 2.42 4.26 4.07
CA LEU A 44 1.24 5.04 3.72
C LEU A 44 0.75 4.70 2.31
N ILE A 45 -0.52 4.32 2.19
CA ILE A 45 -1.22 4.06 0.93
C ILE A 45 -2.05 5.28 0.52
N ALA A 46 -2.86 5.81 1.45
CA ALA A 46 -3.74 6.95 1.21
C ALA A 46 -3.96 7.75 2.50
N PHE A 47 -4.34 9.01 2.35
CA PHE A 47 -4.60 9.94 3.44
C PHE A 47 -5.93 10.66 3.19
N GLY A 48 -6.88 10.50 4.10
CA GLY A 48 -8.15 11.21 4.05
C GLY A 48 -8.08 12.45 4.91
N ALA A 49 -8.19 13.61 4.29
CA ALA A 49 -8.30 14.86 5.01
C ALA A 49 -9.71 15.00 5.63
N TYR A 50 -9.83 15.80 6.68
CA TYR A 50 -11.11 16.22 7.19
C TYR A 50 -11.06 17.74 7.37
N ASP A 51 -11.75 18.46 6.48
CA ASP A 51 -11.90 19.91 6.56
C ASP A 51 -12.98 20.21 7.60
N SER A 52 -12.59 20.33 8.86
CA SER A 52 -13.38 21.11 9.80
C SER A 52 -12.91 22.56 9.69
N GLU A 53 -13.84 23.50 9.51
CA GLU A 53 -13.64 24.96 9.65
C GLU A 53 -13.23 25.39 11.09
N ARG A 54 -12.48 24.55 11.81
CA ARG A 54 -11.85 24.87 13.09
C ARG A 54 -10.44 25.32 12.79
N ASP A 55 -10.16 26.58 13.13
CA ASP A 55 -8.88 27.25 13.00
C ASP A 55 -7.69 26.28 13.08
N LEU A 56 -6.97 26.15 11.97
CA LEU A 56 -5.80 25.30 11.81
C LEU A 56 -4.65 25.82 12.68
N ASP A 57 -4.71 25.57 13.99
CA ASP A 57 -3.59 25.84 14.87
C ASP A 57 -2.48 24.81 14.65
N ALA A 58 -1.23 25.28 14.70
CA ALA A 58 -0.01 24.51 14.47
C ALA A 58 0.15 23.27 15.38
N SER A 59 -0.72 23.09 16.37
CA SER A 59 -0.80 21.92 17.23
C SER A 59 -1.34 20.66 16.52
N TRP A 60 -1.91 20.77 15.31
CA TRP A 60 -2.35 19.61 14.48
C TRP A 60 -1.19 18.79 13.87
N LEU A 61 0.01 19.36 13.82
CA LEU A 61 1.22 18.74 13.28
C LEU A 61 2.06 18.13 14.41
N ASP A 62 1.63 16.99 14.95
CA ASP A 62 2.52 16.18 15.80
C ASP A 62 3.76 15.79 14.97
N PRO A 63 5.00 15.97 15.47
CA PRO A 63 6.22 15.47 14.87
C PRO A 63 6.14 14.02 14.37
N VAL A 64 5.31 13.15 14.95
CA VAL A 64 5.07 11.78 14.46
C VAL A 64 4.15 11.72 13.24
N ARG A 65 3.17 12.63 13.10
CA ARG A 65 2.41 12.81 11.84
C ARG A 65 3.32 13.37 10.75
N THR A 66 4.09 14.41 11.09
CA THR A 66 5.10 14.97 10.19
C THR A 66 6.13 13.91 9.81
N ARG A 67 6.59 13.06 10.75
CA ARG A 67 7.57 12.02 10.45
C ARG A 67 6.98 10.82 9.71
N SER A 68 5.79 10.31 10.05
CA SER A 68 5.11 9.25 9.28
C SER A 68 4.80 9.68 7.84
N ILE A 69 4.35 10.93 7.65
CA ILE A 69 4.12 11.54 6.32
C ILE A 69 5.45 11.80 5.59
N LEU A 70 6.50 12.25 6.28
CA LEU A 70 7.81 12.57 5.67
C LEU A 70 8.73 11.34 5.47
N THR A 71 8.60 10.28 6.27
CA THR A 71 9.46 9.08 6.18
C THR A 71 8.78 7.89 5.54
N ARG A 72 7.44 7.91 5.37
CA ARG A 72 6.63 6.91 4.65
C ARG A 72 6.83 5.45 5.11
N ARG A 73 7.48 5.20 6.26
CA ARG A 73 7.72 3.87 6.85
C ARG A 73 8.10 4.00 8.32
N SER A 74 7.55 3.11 9.17
CA SER A 74 7.95 2.94 10.58
C SER A 74 9.09 1.93 10.72
N THR A 75 9.95 2.06 11.75
CA THR A 75 10.98 1.04 12.02
C THR A 75 10.36 -0.28 12.47
N SER A 76 11.07 -1.40 12.32
CA SER A 76 10.61 -2.70 12.79
C SER A 76 10.27 -2.71 14.29
N ALA A 77 11.04 -1.98 15.11
CA ALA A 77 10.77 -1.84 16.54
C ALA A 77 9.43 -1.14 16.83
N VAL A 78 9.12 -0.05 16.10
CA VAL A 78 7.84 0.66 16.23
C VAL A 78 6.69 -0.23 15.77
N ARG A 79 6.87 -0.97 14.67
CA ARG A 79 5.88 -1.94 14.18
C ARG A 79 5.56 -3.00 15.23
N SER A 80 6.58 -3.70 15.74
CA SER A 80 6.41 -4.74 16.75
C SER A 80 5.74 -4.20 18.03
N TRP A 81 6.00 -2.95 18.39
CA TRP A 81 5.34 -2.29 19.52
C TRP A 81 3.83 -2.12 19.29
N PHE A 82 3.44 -1.55 18.14
CA PHE A 82 2.03 -1.40 17.78
C PHE A 82 1.32 -2.76 17.63
N GLU A 83 2.00 -3.75 17.06
CA GLU A 83 1.51 -5.13 16.98
C GLU A 83 1.28 -5.76 18.35
N GLY A 84 2.05 -5.35 19.37
CA GLY A 84 1.89 -5.74 20.77
C GLY A 84 0.53 -5.40 21.38
N PHE A 85 -0.18 -4.39 20.85
CA PHE A 85 -1.56 -4.07 21.26
C PHE A 85 -2.61 -5.02 20.64
N GLY A 86 -2.18 -6.01 19.86
CA GLY A 86 -3.06 -7.03 19.30
C GLY A 86 -3.78 -6.62 18.01
N ILE A 87 -3.38 -5.52 17.38
CA ILE A 87 -3.97 -5.02 16.12
C ILE A 87 -3.95 -6.05 14.98
N THR A 88 -3.00 -6.98 15.00
CA THR A 88 -2.88 -8.07 14.01
C THR A 88 -4.04 -9.09 14.12
N ARG A 89 -4.58 -9.28 15.33
CA ARG A 89 -5.64 -10.25 15.64
C ARG A 89 -7.01 -9.62 15.86
N ALA A 90 -7.06 -8.33 16.18
CA ALA A 90 -8.30 -7.61 16.43
C ALA A 90 -9.23 -7.64 15.21
N THR A 91 -10.53 -7.79 15.49
CA THR A 91 -11.63 -7.77 14.51
C THR A 91 -12.44 -6.48 14.55
N GLY A 92 -12.06 -5.55 15.42
CA GLY A 92 -12.70 -4.25 15.62
C GLY A 92 -11.68 -3.19 16.03
N PRO A 93 -12.13 -1.96 16.31
CA PRO A 93 -11.27 -0.85 16.67
C PRO A 93 -10.42 -1.15 17.90
N VAL A 94 -9.14 -0.76 17.86
CA VAL A 94 -8.21 -0.86 18.98
C VAL A 94 -7.77 0.55 19.37
N ARG A 95 -8.01 0.94 20.62
CA ARG A 95 -7.51 2.19 21.19
C ARG A 95 -6.15 1.95 21.82
N ILE A 96 -5.18 2.77 21.44
CA ILE A 96 -3.79 2.70 21.87
C ILE A 96 -3.49 3.99 22.63
N PRO A 97 -3.18 3.92 23.93
CA PRO A 97 -2.93 5.11 24.72
C PRO A 97 -1.63 5.81 24.28
N PRO A 98 -1.48 7.12 24.55
CA PRO A 98 -0.19 7.77 24.41
C PRO A 98 0.85 7.05 25.28
N THR A 99 2.08 6.95 24.77
CA THR A 99 3.23 6.36 25.47
C THR A 99 4.43 7.26 25.17
N PRO A 100 4.59 8.37 25.91
CA PRO A 100 5.63 9.35 25.66
C PRO A 100 7.05 8.75 25.70
N GLU A 101 7.26 7.71 26.52
CA GLU A 101 8.54 6.99 26.63
C GLU A 101 8.91 6.25 25.34
N ALA A 102 7.91 5.89 24.53
CA ALA A 102 8.07 5.29 23.21
C ALA A 102 7.98 6.32 22.06
N GLY A 103 7.89 7.62 22.38
CA GLY A 103 7.74 8.70 21.42
C GLY A 103 6.32 8.84 20.84
N VAL A 104 5.32 8.17 21.42
CA VAL A 104 3.91 8.27 21.01
C VAL A 104 3.22 9.30 21.89
N LEU A 105 3.18 10.55 21.45
CA LEU A 105 2.71 11.68 22.25
C LEU A 105 1.17 11.77 22.36
N ARG A 106 0.46 11.23 21.37
CA ARG A 106 -1.01 11.20 21.32
C ARG A 106 -1.53 9.77 21.21
N GLY A 107 -2.68 9.53 21.81
CA GLY A 107 -3.42 8.29 21.64
C GLY A 107 -3.79 8.07 20.17
N ARG A 108 -3.98 6.80 19.80
CA ARG A 108 -4.36 6.41 18.44
C ARG A 108 -5.50 5.42 18.48
N ILE A 109 -6.32 5.45 17.45
CA ILE A 109 -7.27 4.39 17.17
C ILE A 109 -6.79 3.67 15.91
N CYS A 110 -6.69 2.36 16.00
CA CYS A 110 -6.39 1.46 14.88
C CYS A 110 -7.69 0.77 14.46
N LEU A 111 -8.01 0.83 13.17
CA LEU A 111 -9.04 0.00 12.56
C LEU A 111 -8.33 -1.07 11.70
N PRO A 112 -8.29 -2.34 12.12
CA PRO A 112 -7.66 -3.39 11.35
C PRO A 112 -8.39 -3.61 10.01
N VAL A 113 -7.67 -3.46 8.91
CA VAL A 113 -8.20 -3.73 7.56
C VAL A 113 -7.99 -5.21 7.25
N ARG A 114 -9.08 -5.96 7.11
CA ARG A 114 -9.03 -7.42 6.99
C ARG A 114 -9.75 -7.93 5.75
N HIS A 115 -9.27 -9.05 5.22
CA HIS A 115 -9.98 -9.85 4.23
C HIS A 115 -9.81 -11.34 4.57
N ARG A 116 -10.92 -12.10 4.61
CA ARG A 116 -10.92 -13.53 4.95
C ARG A 116 -10.07 -13.89 6.19
N SER A 117 -10.25 -13.13 7.27
CA SER A 117 -9.52 -13.30 8.54
C SER A 117 -8.02 -12.99 8.51
N VAL A 118 -7.47 -12.47 7.41
CA VAL A 118 -6.09 -11.98 7.33
C VAL A 118 -6.10 -10.46 7.42
N VAL A 119 -5.23 -9.89 8.26
CA VAL A 119 -5.00 -8.43 8.29
C VAL A 119 -4.12 -8.05 7.11
N LEU A 120 -4.55 -7.08 6.32
CA LEU A 120 -3.86 -6.60 5.11
C LEU A 120 -3.33 -5.17 5.27
N GLY A 121 -3.80 -4.46 6.29
CA GLY A 121 -3.38 -3.10 6.60
C GLY A 121 -4.12 -2.56 7.80
N TYR A 122 -3.99 -1.26 8.01
CA TYR A 122 -4.54 -0.56 9.15
C TYR A 122 -5.04 0.81 8.70
N VAL A 123 -6.19 1.22 9.21
CA VAL A 123 -6.59 2.62 9.19
C VAL A 123 -6.27 3.23 10.55
N TRP A 124 -5.56 4.34 10.56
CA TRP A 124 -5.15 5.04 11.78
C TRP A 124 -5.77 6.42 11.88
N LEU A 125 -6.12 6.81 13.09
CA LEU A 125 -6.49 8.17 13.45
C LEU A 125 -5.96 8.51 14.85
N LEU A 126 -5.89 9.80 15.15
CA LEU A 126 -5.60 10.26 16.50
C LEU A 126 -6.83 10.04 17.39
N ASP A 127 -6.59 9.66 18.63
CA ASP A 127 -7.62 9.58 19.66
C ASP A 127 -7.72 10.94 20.38
N ASP A 128 -8.37 11.91 19.74
CA ASP A 128 -8.62 13.26 20.28
C ASP A 128 -9.81 13.24 21.26
N ASP A 129 -10.00 14.32 22.05
CA ASP A 129 -11.14 14.48 22.96
C ASP A 129 -11.97 15.74 22.59
N PRO A 130 -13.24 15.60 22.19
CA PRO A 130 -13.97 14.35 22.02
C PRO A 130 -13.56 13.60 20.75
N GLY A 131 -13.38 12.28 20.88
CA GLY A 131 -13.04 11.39 19.76
C GLY A 131 -14.26 10.72 19.13
N PRO A 132 -14.08 9.89 18.09
CA PRO A 132 -15.18 9.24 17.40
C PRO A 132 -15.98 8.30 18.31
N THR A 133 -17.30 8.35 18.16
CA THR A 133 -18.23 7.50 18.91
C THR A 133 -18.13 6.03 18.48
N ALA A 134 -18.60 5.11 19.33
CA ALA A 134 -18.67 3.69 18.98
C ALA A 134 -19.49 3.42 17.70
N ARG A 135 -20.54 4.23 17.44
CA ARG A 135 -21.34 4.14 16.21
C ARG A 135 -20.53 4.55 14.97
N GLN A 136 -19.78 5.63 15.05
CA GLN A 136 -18.91 6.07 13.95
C GLN A 136 -17.82 5.05 13.67
N LEU A 137 -17.18 4.52 14.72
CA LEU A 137 -16.17 3.47 14.58
C LEU A 137 -16.76 2.21 13.93
N SER A 138 -17.96 1.79 14.32
CA SER A 138 -18.65 0.65 13.69
C SER A 138 -18.98 0.90 12.22
N ALA A 139 -19.37 2.13 11.86
CA ALA A 139 -19.61 2.49 10.47
C ALA A 139 -18.32 2.46 9.65
N ALA A 140 -17.24 3.07 10.16
CA ALA A 140 -15.92 3.04 9.53
C ALA A 140 -15.39 1.62 9.34
N MET A 141 -15.61 0.71 10.31
CA MET A 141 -15.24 -0.71 10.15
C MET A 141 -15.91 -1.38 8.94
N THR A 142 -17.13 -0.96 8.57
CA THR A 142 -17.80 -1.49 7.36
C THR A 142 -17.06 -1.05 6.10
N VAL A 143 -16.56 0.18 6.06
CA VAL A 143 -15.73 0.67 4.94
C VAL A 143 -14.37 -0.02 4.91
N THR A 144 -13.75 -0.28 6.07
CA THR A 144 -12.47 -1.03 6.12
C THR A 144 -12.58 -2.43 5.51
N ALA A 145 -13.75 -3.08 5.53
CA ALA A 145 -13.95 -4.36 4.84
C ALA A 145 -13.84 -4.22 3.32
N ARG A 146 -14.34 -3.12 2.75
CA ARG A 146 -14.20 -2.79 1.31
C ARG A 146 -12.73 -2.51 0.96
N VAL A 147 -12.02 -1.76 1.81
CA VAL A 147 -10.58 -1.54 1.67
C VAL A 147 -9.82 -2.88 1.70
N GLY A 148 -10.21 -3.79 2.60
CA GLY A 148 -9.61 -5.12 2.70
C GLY A 148 -9.80 -5.96 1.44
N ALA A 149 -10.99 -5.94 0.84
CA ALA A 149 -11.24 -6.60 -0.44
C ALA A 149 -10.36 -6.02 -1.56
N LEU A 150 -10.21 -4.70 -1.61
CA LEU A 150 -9.39 -4.02 -2.61
C LEU A 150 -7.89 -4.33 -2.45
N LEU A 151 -7.37 -4.33 -1.22
CA LEU A 151 -5.99 -4.75 -0.93
C LEU A 151 -5.74 -6.21 -1.30
N ALA A 152 -6.72 -7.09 -1.09
CA ALA A 152 -6.60 -8.49 -1.44
C ALA A 152 -6.57 -8.69 -2.97
N ASP A 153 -7.41 -7.96 -3.69
CA ASP A 153 -7.46 -7.96 -5.15
C ASP A 153 -6.15 -7.44 -5.75
N GLU A 154 -5.64 -6.31 -5.25
CA GLU A 154 -4.34 -5.76 -5.67
C GLU A 154 -3.19 -6.73 -5.41
N ALA A 155 -3.15 -7.35 -4.21
CA ALA A 155 -2.12 -8.31 -3.86
C ALA A 155 -2.16 -9.56 -4.75
N GLN A 156 -3.36 -10.06 -5.07
CA GLN A 156 -3.54 -11.20 -5.97
C GLN A 156 -3.08 -10.86 -7.38
N HIS A 157 -3.50 -9.71 -7.92
CA HIS A 157 -3.08 -9.25 -9.24
C HIS A 157 -1.55 -9.09 -9.34
N GLY A 158 -0.93 -8.53 -8.30
CA GLY A 158 0.53 -8.42 -8.21
C GLY A 158 1.22 -9.79 -8.17
N ALA A 159 0.69 -10.74 -7.40
CA ALA A 159 1.22 -12.10 -7.33
C ALA A 159 1.15 -12.84 -8.67
N ASP A 160 0.04 -12.68 -9.40
CA ASP A 160 -0.12 -13.23 -10.75
C ASP A 160 0.89 -12.65 -11.73
N LEU A 161 1.07 -11.32 -11.73
CA LEU A 161 2.09 -10.66 -12.57
C LEU A 161 3.52 -11.11 -12.23
N THR A 162 3.85 -11.23 -10.93
CA THR A 162 5.14 -11.74 -10.45
C THR A 162 5.39 -13.18 -10.92
N ARG A 163 4.35 -14.02 -10.90
CA ARG A 163 4.41 -15.40 -11.39
C ARG A 163 4.69 -15.44 -12.89
N GLU A 164 3.97 -14.66 -13.70
CA GLU A 164 4.18 -14.65 -15.16
C GLU A 164 5.54 -14.05 -15.55
N LEU A 165 6.00 -13.00 -14.85
CA LEU A 165 7.34 -12.46 -15.06
C LEU A 165 8.41 -13.52 -14.80
N ARG A 166 8.31 -14.24 -13.68
CA ARG A 166 9.24 -15.32 -13.36
C ARG A 166 9.23 -16.37 -14.47
N ALA A 167 8.06 -16.80 -14.94
CA ALA A 167 7.92 -17.77 -16.01
C ALA A 167 8.65 -17.34 -17.28
N VAL A 168 8.49 -16.08 -17.72
CA VAL A 168 9.21 -15.51 -18.88
C VAL A 168 10.72 -15.55 -18.70
N LEU A 169 11.20 -15.22 -17.51
CA LEU A 169 12.64 -15.12 -17.22
C LEU A 169 13.31 -16.49 -17.08
N THR A 170 12.57 -17.52 -16.65
CA THR A 170 13.09 -18.88 -16.48
C THR A 170 12.80 -19.83 -17.64
N ALA A 171 11.92 -19.45 -18.57
CA ALA A 171 11.56 -20.30 -19.71
C ALA A 171 12.75 -20.53 -20.67
N GLU A 172 12.85 -21.76 -21.17
CA GLU A 172 13.74 -22.11 -22.28
C GLU A 172 13.36 -21.36 -23.55
N ARG A 173 14.35 -21.16 -24.44
CA ARG A 173 14.14 -20.46 -25.70
C ARG A 173 13.20 -21.25 -26.62
N GLY A 174 12.42 -20.52 -27.42
CA GLY A 174 11.43 -21.08 -28.34
C GLY A 174 10.03 -20.97 -27.77
N TRP A 175 9.17 -21.94 -28.10
CA TRP A 175 7.74 -21.87 -27.84
C TRP A 175 7.37 -21.69 -26.35
N GLN A 176 8.15 -22.24 -25.41
CA GLN A 176 7.89 -22.05 -23.97
C GLN A 176 7.99 -20.58 -23.57
N ARG A 177 9.00 -19.87 -24.09
CA ARG A 177 9.16 -18.42 -23.85
C ARG A 177 8.06 -17.61 -24.50
N ASP A 178 7.66 -17.98 -25.72
CA ASP A 178 6.60 -17.28 -26.45
C ASP A 178 5.26 -17.41 -25.72
N MET A 179 4.95 -18.60 -25.19
CA MET A 179 3.77 -18.82 -24.34
C MET A 179 3.83 -17.99 -23.05
N ALA A 180 4.94 -18.05 -22.30
CA ALA A 180 5.08 -17.28 -21.08
C ALA A 180 4.96 -15.76 -21.31
N VAL A 181 5.46 -15.26 -22.46
CA VAL A 181 5.30 -13.86 -22.85
C VAL A 181 3.82 -13.54 -23.15
N ALA A 182 3.10 -14.43 -23.82
CA ALA A 182 1.67 -14.26 -24.09
C ALA A 182 0.84 -14.22 -22.79
N ASP A 183 1.17 -15.07 -21.82
CA ASP A 183 0.52 -15.11 -20.50
C ASP A 183 0.81 -13.82 -19.71
N LEU A 184 2.07 -13.36 -19.69
CA LEU A 184 2.44 -12.08 -19.07
C LEU A 184 1.72 -10.90 -19.74
N ARG A 185 1.62 -10.87 -21.07
CA ARG A 185 0.86 -9.84 -21.80
C ARG A 185 -0.62 -9.86 -21.42
N THR A 186 -1.20 -11.05 -21.28
CA THR A 186 -2.59 -11.20 -20.84
C THR A 186 -2.80 -10.66 -19.42
N ALA A 187 -1.90 -11.01 -18.49
CA ALA A 187 -1.95 -10.52 -17.11
C ALA A 187 -1.77 -8.98 -17.01
N LEU A 188 -0.92 -8.39 -17.85
CA LEU A 188 -0.73 -6.94 -17.94
C LEU A 188 -1.95 -6.21 -18.54
N GLY A 189 -2.78 -6.91 -19.32
CA GLY A 189 -3.95 -6.35 -19.99
C GLY A 189 -3.57 -5.18 -20.92
N PRO A 190 -4.33 -4.07 -20.93
CA PRO A 190 -4.04 -2.90 -21.76
C PRO A 190 -2.65 -2.28 -21.52
N ARG A 191 -2.04 -2.55 -20.37
CA ARG A 191 -0.70 -2.03 -20.07
C ARG A 191 0.37 -2.72 -20.91
N ALA A 192 0.13 -3.92 -21.45
CA ALA A 192 1.11 -4.71 -22.20
C ALA A 192 1.67 -4.02 -23.47
N ASP A 193 0.97 -3.00 -23.98
CA ASP A 193 1.37 -2.27 -25.19
C ASP A 193 2.27 -1.07 -24.89
N ALA A 194 2.42 -0.68 -23.63
CA ALA A 194 3.41 0.32 -23.22
C ALA A 194 4.83 -0.28 -23.25
N PRO A 195 5.87 0.54 -23.47
CA PRO A 195 7.25 0.08 -23.37
C PRO A 195 7.58 -0.37 -21.95
N HIS A 196 8.13 -1.57 -21.82
CA HIS A 196 8.63 -2.12 -20.56
C HIS A 196 10.12 -2.36 -20.65
N THR A 197 10.79 -2.25 -19.51
CA THR A 197 12.17 -2.71 -19.34
C THR A 197 12.25 -3.69 -18.17
N VAL A 198 13.17 -4.64 -18.26
CA VAL A 198 13.50 -5.52 -17.14
C VAL A 198 14.85 -5.08 -16.58
N VAL A 199 14.87 -4.74 -15.30
CA VAL A 199 16.10 -4.44 -14.55
C VAL A 199 16.44 -5.64 -13.69
N CYS A 200 17.67 -6.11 -13.79
CA CYS A 200 18.18 -7.25 -13.02
C CYS A 200 19.29 -6.77 -12.09
N VAL A 201 19.10 -6.95 -10.77
CA VAL A 201 20.09 -6.62 -9.74
C VAL A 201 20.72 -7.93 -9.27
N ALA A 202 22.05 -8.05 -9.41
CA ALA A 202 22.79 -9.24 -9.02
C ALA A 202 24.21 -8.89 -8.51
N PRO A 203 24.73 -9.61 -7.50
CA PRO A 203 24.05 -10.64 -6.71
C PRO A 203 22.98 -10.03 -5.79
N TRP A 204 21.83 -10.69 -5.69
CA TRP A 204 20.80 -10.38 -4.71
C TRP A 204 21.02 -11.22 -3.44
N PRO A 205 20.98 -10.64 -2.23
CA PRO A 205 21.50 -11.29 -1.02
C PRO A 205 20.62 -12.42 -0.47
N SER A 206 19.34 -12.48 -0.82
CA SER A 206 18.39 -13.44 -0.25
C SER A 206 17.37 -13.93 -1.28
N ALA A 207 16.96 -15.19 -1.18
CA ALA A 207 15.84 -15.71 -1.97
C ALA A 207 14.48 -15.46 -1.30
N ASP A 208 14.47 -14.99 -0.04
CA ASP A 208 13.26 -14.70 0.71
C ASP A 208 12.47 -13.54 0.05
N PRO A 209 11.21 -13.75 -0.35
CA PRO A 209 10.35 -12.69 -0.86
C PRO A 209 10.21 -11.50 0.08
N ASP A 210 10.28 -11.71 1.40
CA ASP A 210 10.14 -10.64 2.41
C ASP A 210 11.37 -9.71 2.45
N ASP A 211 12.52 -10.15 1.94
CA ASP A 211 13.73 -9.34 1.79
C ASP A 211 13.70 -8.48 0.52
N ALA A 212 12.80 -8.75 -0.42
CA ALA A 212 12.61 -7.94 -1.61
C ALA A 212 11.77 -6.67 -1.28
N PRO A 213 12.06 -5.52 -1.92
CA PRO A 213 11.21 -4.34 -1.75
C PRO A 213 9.79 -4.65 -2.22
N ALA A 214 8.77 -4.13 -1.53
CA ALA A 214 7.41 -4.22 -2.04
C ALA A 214 7.29 -3.50 -3.39
N VAL A 215 6.59 -4.09 -4.37
CA VAL A 215 6.48 -3.56 -5.75
C VAL A 215 6.09 -2.08 -5.75
N ARG A 216 5.10 -1.70 -4.92
CA ARG A 216 4.59 -0.33 -4.75
C ARG A 216 5.65 0.71 -4.33
N THR A 217 6.75 0.28 -3.71
CA THR A 217 7.82 1.17 -3.24
C THR A 217 8.82 1.51 -4.34
N VAL A 218 8.81 0.75 -5.45
CA VAL A 218 9.67 0.97 -6.60
C VAL A 218 8.88 1.69 -7.68
N GLN A 219 9.24 2.95 -7.94
CA GLN A 219 8.53 3.77 -8.92
C GLN A 219 8.53 3.11 -10.31
N GLY A 220 7.33 2.90 -10.86
CA GLY A 220 7.16 2.30 -12.19
C GLY A 220 7.28 0.78 -12.23
N ALA A 221 7.58 0.12 -11.11
CA ALA A 221 7.55 -1.34 -11.05
C ALA A 221 6.12 -1.86 -11.15
N THR A 222 5.96 -2.89 -11.98
CA THR A 222 4.68 -3.58 -12.22
C THR A 222 4.73 -4.99 -11.64
N ALA A 223 5.91 -5.61 -11.65
CA ALA A 223 6.15 -6.91 -11.04
C ALA A 223 7.63 -7.02 -10.63
N LEU A 224 7.91 -7.86 -9.64
CA LEU A 224 9.28 -8.26 -9.30
C LEU A 224 9.31 -9.72 -8.89
N CYS A 225 10.45 -10.37 -9.13
CA CYS A 225 10.71 -11.73 -8.66
C CYS A 225 12.20 -11.95 -8.45
N THR A 226 12.55 -12.79 -7.48
CA THR A 226 13.90 -13.36 -7.40
C THR A 226 14.05 -14.48 -8.43
N ILE A 227 15.17 -14.59 -9.12
CA ILE A 227 15.47 -15.69 -10.05
C ILE A 227 16.89 -16.21 -9.82
N PRO A 228 17.19 -17.48 -10.17
CA PRO A 228 18.55 -18.00 -10.10
C PRO A 228 19.53 -17.16 -10.94
N TRP A 229 20.73 -16.92 -10.40
CA TRP A 229 21.81 -16.22 -11.09
C TRP A 229 23.14 -16.95 -10.91
N GLY A 230 23.64 -17.56 -11.99
CA GLY A 230 24.80 -18.46 -11.93
C GLY A 230 24.48 -19.75 -11.17
N ALA A 231 25.51 -20.38 -10.58
CA ALA A 231 25.36 -21.68 -9.90
C ALA A 231 24.71 -21.58 -8.51
N THR A 232 24.95 -20.50 -7.78
CA THR A 232 24.53 -20.35 -6.37
C THR A 232 23.95 -18.98 -6.03
N GLY A 233 24.01 -18.01 -6.96
CA GLY A 233 23.55 -16.66 -6.74
C GLY A 233 22.06 -16.47 -7.04
N GLN A 234 21.53 -15.34 -6.60
CA GLN A 234 20.20 -14.88 -6.93
C GLN A 234 20.28 -13.54 -7.66
N CYS A 235 19.24 -13.24 -8.43
CA CYS A 235 19.02 -11.93 -9.03
C CYS A 235 17.61 -11.47 -8.69
N LEU A 236 17.46 -10.19 -8.32
CA LEU A 236 16.15 -9.55 -8.27
C LEU A 236 15.85 -8.96 -9.65
N ALA A 237 14.81 -9.48 -10.31
CA ALA A 237 14.31 -8.94 -11.56
C ALA A 237 13.08 -8.06 -11.30
N LEU A 238 13.08 -6.87 -11.89
CA LEU A 238 11.98 -5.90 -11.82
C LEU A 238 11.49 -5.61 -13.23
N LEU A 239 10.20 -5.77 -13.46
CA LEU A 239 9.53 -5.30 -14.67
C LEU A 239 9.05 -3.86 -14.44
N LEU A 240 9.67 -2.93 -15.15
CA LEU A 240 9.38 -1.50 -15.06
C LEU A 240 8.63 -1.04 -16.30
N ARG A 241 7.53 -0.30 -16.12
CA ARG A 241 6.87 0.41 -17.22
C ARG A 241 7.59 1.73 -17.46
N LEU A 242 8.10 1.94 -18.66
CA LEU A 242 8.72 3.20 -19.07
C LEU A 242 7.61 4.22 -19.36
N ARG A 243 7.76 5.44 -18.85
CA ARG A 243 6.94 6.56 -19.33
C ARG A 243 7.60 7.06 -20.62
N ALA A 244 6.85 7.12 -21.72
CA ALA A 244 7.30 7.88 -22.87
C ALA A 244 7.35 9.37 -22.46
N PRO A 245 8.42 10.12 -22.77
CA PRO A 245 8.32 11.56 -22.78
C PRO A 245 7.38 11.94 -23.93
N ASP A 246 6.29 12.64 -23.61
CA ASP A 246 5.46 13.32 -24.60
C ASP A 246 6.24 14.44 -25.30
#